data_AF-A0A2E6HYY0-F1
#
_entry.id   AF-A0A2E6HYY0-F1
#
_cell.length_a   1.000
_cell.length_b   1.000
_cell.length_c   1.000
_cell.angle_alpha   90.00
_cell.angle_beta   90.00
_cell.angle_gamma   90.00
#
_symmetry.space_group_name_H-M   'P 1'
#
loop_
_entity.id
_entity.type
_entity.pdbx_description
1 polymer ?
#
loop_
_entity_poly.entity_id
_entity_poly.type
_entity_poly.pdbx_seq_one_letter_code
_entity_poly.pdbx_strand_id
1 'polypeptide(L)' 'MSSYAGDVIEDGVGAMIETILGSDEPVTVIAIGPLPTVSAALHREPEIARNAGFVGMHGSLRKGHK' A
#
# COMPACT_ATOMS: atom_id res chain seq x y z
N MET A 1 -5.13 -18.23 -13.63
CA MET A 1 -5.43 -16.82 -14.00
C MET A 1 -6.40 -16.71 -15.18
N SER A 2 -6.44 -17.66 -16.12
CA SER A 2 -7.31 -17.63 -17.31
C SER A 2 -8.84 -17.64 -17.06
N SER A 3 -9.29 -17.88 -15.84
CA SER A 3 -10.72 -17.92 -15.46
C SER A 3 -11.17 -16.75 -14.59
N TYR A 4 -10.29 -15.80 -14.26
CA TYR A 4 -10.66 -14.62 -13.50
C TYR A 4 -11.21 -13.55 -14.45
N ALA A 5 -12.45 -13.12 -14.24
CA ALA A 5 -13.15 -12.20 -15.14
C ALA A 5 -12.86 -10.71 -14.85
N GLY A 6 -12.18 -10.39 -13.75
CA GLY A 6 -11.80 -9.03 -13.39
C GLY A 6 -10.44 -8.62 -13.93
N ASP A 7 -10.16 -7.32 -13.85
CA ASP A 7 -8.86 -6.79 -14.24
C ASP A 7 -7.78 -7.22 -13.25
N VAL A 8 -6.70 -7.80 -13.79
CA VAL A 8 -5.50 -8.11 -13.04
C VAL A 8 -4.45 -7.09 -13.41
N ILE A 9 -4.07 -6.26 -12.44
CA ILE A 9 -2.99 -5.30 -12.61
C ILE A 9 -1.68 -6.00 -12.23
N GLU A 10 -0.82 -6.22 -13.23
CA GLU A 10 0.49 -6.86 -13.04
C GLU A 10 1.42 -6.01 -12.14
N ASP A 11 1.48 -4.68 -12.36
CA ASP A 11 2.21 -3.76 -11.49
C ASP A 11 1.33 -3.18 -10.38
N GLY A 12 1.12 -3.96 -9.32
CA GLY A 12 0.38 -3.51 -8.15
C GLY A 12 1.04 -2.35 -7.38
N VAL A 13 2.37 -2.20 -7.45
CA VAL A 13 3.08 -1.08 -6.79
C VAL A 13 2.81 0.22 -7.55
N GLY A 14 2.90 0.19 -8.88
CA GLY A 14 2.56 1.31 -9.74
C GLY A 14 1.11 1.76 -9.55
N ALA A 15 0.16 0.82 -9.59
CA ALA A 15 -1.24 1.15 -9.38
C ALA A 15 -1.54 1.74 -7.99
N MET A 16 -0.85 1.30 -6.94
CA MET A 16 -0.96 1.92 -5.61
C MET A 16 -0.50 3.40 -5.64
N ILE A 17 0.64 3.68 -6.27
CA ILE A 17 1.18 5.05 -6.41
C ILE A 17 0.21 5.93 -7.19
N GLU A 18 -0.24 5.47 -8.35
CA GLU A 18 -1.18 6.21 -9.21
C GLU A 18 -2.50 6.49 -8.49
N THR A 19 -3.01 5.52 -7.73
CA THR A 19 -4.23 5.71 -6.93
C THR A 19 -4.04 6.78 -5.85
N ILE A 20 -2.91 6.79 -5.16
CA ILE A 20 -2.63 7.78 -4.11
C ILE A 20 -2.46 9.18 -4.71
N LEU A 21 -1.67 9.33 -5.78
CA LEU A 21 -1.40 10.63 -6.38
C LEU A 21 -2.58 11.17 -7.21
N GLY A 22 -3.42 10.30 -7.75
CA GLY A 22 -4.59 10.66 -8.55
C GLY A 22 -5.79 11.11 -7.72
N SER A 23 -5.74 11.02 -6.39
CA SER A 23 -6.83 11.45 -5.51
C SER A 23 -6.67 12.93 -5.14
N ASP A 24 -7.73 13.72 -5.37
CA ASP A 24 -7.78 15.14 -5.00
C ASP A 24 -7.74 15.37 -3.48
N GLU A 25 -8.17 14.37 -2.71
CA GLU A 25 -8.11 14.36 -1.25
C GLU A 25 -7.15 13.27 -0.74
N PRO A 26 -6.46 13.47 0.40
CA PRO A 26 -5.58 12.46 0.96
C PRO A 26 -6.30 11.14 1.25
N VAL A 27 -5.76 10.04 0.73
CA VAL A 27 -6.32 8.69 0.94
C VAL A 27 -5.74 8.04 2.19
N THR A 28 -6.42 7.07 2.81
CA THR A 28 -5.85 6.30 3.92
C THR A 28 -5.43 4.90 3.46
N VAL A 29 -4.13 4.61 3.53
CA VAL A 29 -3.58 3.28 3.27
C VAL A 29 -3.79 2.40 4.51
N ILE A 30 -4.61 1.36 4.37
CA ILE A 30 -4.89 0.38 5.42
C ILE A 30 -3.98 -0.85 5.23
N ALA A 31 -2.91 -0.91 6.01
CA ALA A 31 -1.88 -1.94 5.93
C ALA A 31 -2.08 -3.05 6.98
N ILE A 32 -2.91 -4.04 6.65
CA ILE A 32 -3.24 -5.20 7.51
C ILE A 32 -2.41 -6.46 7.20
N GLY A 33 -1.44 -6.37 6.29
CA GLY A 33 -0.53 -7.44 5.90
C GLY A 33 0.93 -7.02 5.99
N PRO A 34 1.86 -7.88 5.49
CA PRO A 34 3.26 -7.50 5.32
C PRO A 34 3.41 -6.23 4.46
N LEU A 35 4.47 -5.47 4.70
CA LEU A 35 4.70 -4.16 4.06
C LEU A 35 5.64 -4.11 2.83
N PRO A 36 5.99 -5.19 2.11
CA PRO A 36 6.93 -5.06 0.99
C PRO A 36 6.39 -4.17 -0.13
N THR A 37 5.08 -4.19 -0.38
CA THR A 37 4.42 -3.30 -1.38
C THR A 37 4.56 -1.83 -0.99
N VAL A 38 4.28 -1.48 0.27
CA VAL A 38 4.41 -0.10 0.76
C VAL A 38 5.86 0.36 0.72
N SER A 39 6.79 -0.50 1.11
CA SER A 39 8.23 -0.21 1.00
C SER A 39 8.64 0.06 -0.44
N ALA A 40 8.26 -0.81 -1.38
CA ALA A 40 8.56 -0.63 -2.80
C ALA A 40 7.93 0.64 -3.38
N ALA A 41 6.70 0.98 -2.96
CA ALA A 41 6.02 2.20 -3.38
C ALA A 41 6.76 3.46 -2.91
N LEU A 42 7.13 3.51 -1.62
CA LEU A 42 7.89 4.63 -1.05
C LEU A 42 9.29 4.77 -1.67
N HIS A 43 9.95 3.66 -2.02
CA HIS A 43 11.25 3.72 -2.71
C HIS A 43 11.12 4.27 -4.13
N ARG A 44 10.00 3.96 -4.83
CA ARG A 44 9.76 4.39 -6.20
C ARG A 44 9.27 5.83 -6.28
N GLU A 45 8.35 6.21 -5.40
CA GLU A 45 7.73 7.55 -5.36
C GLU A 45 7.47 7.98 -3.90
N PRO A 46 8.43 8.68 -3.27
CA PRO A 46 8.29 9.13 -1.88
C PRO A 46 7.17 10.15 -1.64
N GLU A 47 6.75 10.91 -2.67
CA GLU A 47 5.75 11.98 -2.50
C GLU A 47 4.36 11.44 -2.17
N ILE A 48 4.09 10.14 -2.38
CA ILE A 48 2.85 9.49 -1.91
C ILE A 48 2.62 9.68 -0.40
N ALA A 49 3.68 9.85 0.39
CA ALA A 49 3.58 10.08 1.83
C ALA A 49 2.89 11.43 2.18
N ARG A 50 2.86 12.39 1.24
CA ARG A 50 2.16 13.67 1.43
C ARG A 50 0.67 13.58 1.17
N ASN A 51 0.25 12.65 0.29
CA ASN A 51 -1.15 12.47 -0.09
C ASN A 51 -1.79 11.21 0.53
N ALA A 52 -1.16 10.66 1.58
CA ALA A 52 -1.66 9.46 2.24
C ALA A 52 -1.60 9.55 3.77
N GLY A 53 -2.70 9.19 4.43
CA GLY A 53 -2.71 8.71 5.81
C GLY A 53 -2.31 7.23 5.87
N PHE A 54 -1.79 6.79 7.02
CA PHE A 54 -1.33 5.40 7.20
C PHE A 54 -1.94 4.77 8.46
N VAL A 55 -2.62 3.64 8.28
CA VAL A 55 -3.14 2.81 9.38
C VAL A 55 -2.62 1.40 9.21
N GLY A 56 -1.76 0.96 10.12
CA GLY A 56 -1.08 -0.32 10.04
C GLY A 56 -1.35 -1.23 11.23
N MET A 57 -1.45 -2.54 10.98
CA MET A 57 -1.48 -3.56 12.04
C MET A 57 -0.04 -4.05 12.27
N HIS A 58 0.65 -3.43 13.24
CA HIS A 58 2.07 -3.65 13.45
C HIS A 58 2.44 -3.95 14.90
N GLY A 59 3.31 -4.95 15.05
CA GLY A 59 3.99 -5.24 16.28
C GLY A 59 3.06 -5.60 17.45
N SER A 60 3.68 -5.84 18.59
CA SER A 60 3.00 -6.04 19.86
C SER A 60 3.96 -5.62 20.95
N LEU A 61 3.56 -4.60 21.73
CA LEU A 61 4.41 -4.03 22.77
C LEU A 61 4.56 -4.96 23.98
N ARG A 62 3.55 -5.81 24.25
CA ARG A 62 3.51 -6.67 25.45
C ARG A 62 4.10 -8.07 25.23
N LYS A 63 3.91 -8.65 24.05
CA LYS A 63 4.37 -10.01 23.71
C LYS A 63 4.84 -10.03 22.26
N GLY A 64 6.14 -10.15 22.04
CA GLY A 64 6.69 -10.38 20.70
C GLY A 64 6.43 -11.80 20.22
N HIS A 65 6.46 -11.99 18.90
CA HIS A 65 6.57 -13.32 18.30
C HIS A 65 8.01 -13.83 18.53
N LYS A 66 8.15 -15.10 18.94
CA LYS A 66 9.47 -15.76 19.03
C LYS A 66 9.93 -16.22 17.67
#